data_AF-A0A3S1I6I1-F1
#
_entry.id   AF-A0A3S1I6I1-F1
#
_cell.length_a   1.000
_cell.length_b   1.000
_cell.length_c   1.000
_cell.angle_alpha   90.00
_cell.angle_beta   90.00
_cell.angle_gamma   90.00
#
_symmetry.space_group_name_H-M   'P 1'
#
loop_
_entity.id
_entity.type
_entity.pdbx_description
1 polymer ?
#
loop_
_entity_poly.entity_id
_entity_poly.type
_entity_poly.pdbx_seq_one_letter_code
_entity_poly.pdbx_strand_id
1 'polypeptide(L)'
;MIAVIGEYAHQSGYFGAIGFDVLENKDGELFVIDTNLRVNGSTPLCLQRHALLKLGKEVAKYSSDYRIARTLESTFKTLKTELESSDFIILSAQEINKGSDYTDIYGIIAADSIQEIQSIEQKLQHKGLLIV
;
A
#
# COMPACT_ATOMS: atom_id res chain seq x y z
N MET A 1 -10.88 -21.20 4.16
CA MET A 1 -11.52 -19.90 4.45
C MET A 1 -11.70 -19.06 3.18
N ILE A 2 -10.62 -18.59 2.54
CA ILE A 2 -10.70 -17.70 1.35
C ILE A 2 -11.58 -18.26 0.22
N ALA A 3 -11.32 -19.51 -0.20
CA ALA A 3 -12.09 -20.15 -1.28
C ALA A 3 -13.58 -20.26 -0.96
N VAL A 4 -13.94 -20.61 0.29
CA VAL A 4 -15.33 -20.75 0.74
C VAL A 4 -16.10 -19.42 0.66
N ILE A 5 -15.48 -18.32 1.10
CA ILE A 5 -16.09 -16.99 1.03
C ILE A 5 -16.27 -16.57 -0.43
N GLY A 6 -15.24 -16.78 -1.25
CA GLY A 6 -15.29 -16.46 -2.68
C GLY A 6 -16.36 -17.27 -3.43
N GLU A 7 -16.45 -18.57 -3.18
CA GLU A 7 -17.45 -19.46 -3.77
C GLU A 7 -18.87 -19.07 -3.37
N TYR A 8 -19.11 -18.80 -2.08
CA TYR A 8 -20.42 -18.36 -1.61
C TYR A 8 -20.84 -17.03 -2.24
N ALA A 9 -19.94 -16.06 -2.27
CA ALA A 9 -20.20 -14.77 -2.90
C ALA A 9 -20.51 -14.94 -4.39
N HIS A 10 -19.74 -15.77 -5.09
CA HIS A 10 -19.97 -16.06 -6.51
C HIS A 10 -21.32 -16.74 -6.76
N GLN A 11 -21.68 -17.76 -5.96
CA GLN A 11 -22.98 -18.41 -6.02
C GLN A 11 -24.14 -17.45 -5.74
N SER A 12 -23.90 -16.43 -4.92
CA SER A 12 -24.85 -15.35 -4.64
C SER A 12 -24.88 -14.26 -5.72
N GLY A 13 -24.14 -14.44 -6.83
CA GLY A 13 -24.11 -13.52 -7.97
C GLY A 13 -23.10 -12.39 -7.86
N TYR A 14 -22.24 -12.37 -6.84
CA TYR A 14 -21.20 -11.35 -6.70
C TYR A 14 -20.01 -11.63 -7.62
N PHE A 15 -19.53 -10.58 -8.28
CA PHE A 15 -18.30 -10.59 -9.07
C PHE A 15 -17.49 -9.33 -8.75
N GLY A 16 -16.29 -9.50 -8.19
CA GLY A 16 -15.44 -8.39 -7.78
C GLY A 16 -14.40 -8.77 -6.74
N ALA A 17 -13.72 -7.76 -6.20
CA ALA A 17 -12.76 -7.92 -5.11
C ALA A 17 -13.48 -8.04 -3.76
N ILE A 18 -13.01 -8.97 -2.93
CA ILE A 18 -13.51 -9.15 -1.56
C ILE A 18 -12.31 -9.04 -0.62
N GLY A 19 -12.31 -8.02 0.23
CA GLY A 19 -11.49 -8.01 1.44
C GLY A 19 -12.27 -8.62 2.59
N PHE A 20 -11.60 -9.25 3.54
CA PHE A 20 -12.23 -9.68 4.78
C PHE A 20 -11.19 -9.67 5.90
N ASP A 21 -11.66 -9.29 7.09
CA ASP A 21 -10.81 -9.16 8.26
C ASP A 21 -10.92 -10.44 9.10
N VAL A 22 -9.77 -10.93 9.55
CA VAL A 22 -9.64 -12.17 10.31
C VAL A 22 -8.97 -11.88 11.64
N LEU A 23 -9.58 -12.34 12.73
CA LEU A 23 -8.94 -12.36 14.05
C LEU A 23 -8.46 -13.77 14.36
N GLU A 24 -7.29 -13.87 14.98
CA GLU A 24 -6.77 -15.10 15.55
C GLU A 24 -6.91 -15.04 17.07
N ASN A 25 -7.49 -16.08 17.67
CA ASN A 25 -7.54 -16.17 19.13
C ASN A 25 -6.23 -16.74 19.72
N LYS A 26 -6.14 -16.78 21.05
CA LYS A 26 -4.95 -17.29 21.77
C LYS A 26 -4.62 -18.77 21.47
N ASP A 27 -5.59 -19.53 20.98
CA ASP A 27 -5.48 -20.96 20.68
C ASP A 27 -5.19 -21.19 19.18
N GLY A 28 -5.00 -20.13 18.39
CA GLY A 28 -4.70 -20.17 16.96
C GLY A 28 -5.92 -20.33 16.05
N GLU A 29 -7.14 -20.25 16.59
CA GLU A 29 -8.36 -20.35 15.82
C GLU A 29 -8.66 -19.02 15.10
N LEU A 30 -9.02 -19.11 13.81
CA LEU A 30 -9.25 -17.97 12.93
C LEU A 30 -10.75 -17.67 12.77
N PHE A 31 -11.15 -16.43 13.02
CA PHE A 31 -12.53 -15.94 12.93
C PHE A 31 -12.62 -14.81 11.92
N VAL A 32 -13.49 -14.96 10.92
CA VAL A 32 -13.84 -13.87 10.00
C VAL A 32 -14.83 -12.95 10.69
N ILE A 33 -14.50 -11.66 10.78
CA ILE A 33 -15.30 -10.69 11.54
C ILE A 33 -15.99 -9.64 10.66
N ASP A 34 -15.42 -9.35 9.49
CA ASP A 34 -15.98 -8.37 8.56
C ASP A 34 -15.69 -8.79 7.12
N THR A 35 -16.71 -8.72 6.26
CA THR A 35 -16.58 -8.97 4.83
C THR A 35 -16.79 -7.67 4.08
N ASN A 36 -15.73 -7.20 3.45
CA ASN A 36 -15.68 -5.97 2.68
C ASN A 36 -15.75 -6.29 1.18
N LEU A 37 -16.98 -6.46 0.66
CA LEU A 37 -17.26 -6.76 -0.75
C LEU A 37 -17.07 -5.52 -1.66
N ARG A 38 -15.86 -4.95 -1.65
CA ARG A 38 -15.46 -3.79 -2.44
C ARG A 38 -13.93 -3.76 -2.59
N VAL A 39 -13.47 -2.94 -3.52
CA VAL A 39 -12.07 -2.49 -3.53
C VAL A 39 -11.80 -1.73 -2.22
N ASN A 40 -10.69 -2.06 -1.56
CA ASN A 40 -10.27 -1.47 -0.29
C ASN A 40 -8.80 -1.00 -0.38
N GLY A 41 -8.29 -0.41 0.70
CA GLY A 41 -6.93 0.12 0.76
C GLY A 41 -5.82 -0.90 0.51
N SER A 42 -6.05 -2.19 0.77
CA SER A 42 -5.07 -3.25 0.50
C SER A 42 -5.15 -3.81 -0.92
N THR A 43 -6.23 -3.55 -1.67
CA THR A 43 -6.40 -4.06 -3.03
C THR A 43 -5.25 -3.67 -3.98
N PRO A 44 -4.69 -2.44 -3.96
CA PRO A 44 -3.52 -2.10 -4.77
C PRO A 44 -2.31 -3.00 -4.53
N LEU A 45 -2.06 -3.45 -3.29
CA LEU A 45 -0.98 -4.40 -3.00
C LEU A 45 -1.18 -5.73 -3.72
N CYS A 46 -2.41 -6.25 -3.71
CA CYS A 46 -2.75 -7.49 -4.41
C CYS A 46 -2.50 -7.37 -5.92
N LEU A 47 -2.83 -6.22 -6.52
CA LEU A 47 -2.60 -5.95 -7.94
C LEU A 47 -1.11 -5.87 -8.29
N GLN A 48 -0.27 -5.35 -7.38
CA GLN A 48 1.18 -5.22 -7.60
C GLN A 48 1.98 -6.48 -7.27
N ARG A 49 1.39 -7.45 -6.54
CA ARG A 49 2.09 -8.63 -5.99
C ARG A 49 3.01 -9.32 -6.98
N HIS A 50 2.51 -9.68 -8.17
CA HIS A 50 3.31 -10.43 -9.13
C HIS A 50 4.45 -9.61 -9.76
N ALA A 51 4.28 -8.29 -9.87
CA ALA A 51 5.34 -7.41 -10.35
C ALA A 51 6.43 -7.25 -9.29
N LEU A 52 6.05 -7.01 -8.02
CA LEU A 52 6.97 -6.86 -6.90
C LEU A 52 7.78 -8.14 -6.66
N LEU A 53 7.14 -9.32 -6.66
CA LEU A 53 7.85 -10.60 -6.49
C LEU A 53 8.87 -10.88 -7.60
N LYS A 54 8.61 -10.45 -8.84
CA LYS A 54 9.58 -10.57 -9.94
C LYS A 54 10.82 -9.68 -9.75
N LEU A 55 10.68 -8.62 -8.95
CA LEU A 55 11.77 -7.71 -8.59
C LEU A 55 12.48 -8.13 -7.29
N GLY A 56 12.13 -9.28 -6.71
CA GLY A 56 12.69 -9.72 -5.41
C GLY A 56 12.12 -8.98 -4.21
N LYS A 57 11.02 -8.24 -4.37
CA LYS A 57 10.36 -7.48 -3.29
C LYS A 57 9.27 -8.33 -2.66
N GLU A 58 9.62 -9.05 -1.61
CA GLU A 58 8.74 -10.00 -0.92
C GLU A 58 7.79 -9.33 0.09
N VAL A 59 8.16 -8.14 0.57
CA VAL A 59 7.41 -7.38 1.58
C VAL A 59 6.99 -6.03 1.01
N ALA A 60 5.77 -5.59 1.32
CA ALA A 60 5.27 -4.29 0.93
C ALA A 60 4.41 -3.66 2.03
N LYS A 61 4.55 -2.35 2.22
CA LYS A 61 3.79 -1.53 3.18
C LYS A 61 3.01 -0.49 2.41
N TYR A 62 1.68 -0.52 2.54
CA TYR A 62 0.79 0.55 2.09
C TYR A 62 0.66 1.63 3.16
N SER A 63 0.59 2.90 2.77
CA SER A 63 0.16 3.99 3.63
C SER A 63 -0.55 5.07 2.82
N SER A 64 -1.59 5.66 3.42
CA SER A 64 -2.32 6.83 2.92
C SER A 64 -1.76 8.16 3.43
N ASP A 65 -0.72 8.10 4.25
CA ASP A 65 -0.37 9.18 5.18
C ASP A 65 0.96 9.83 4.80
N TYR A 66 1.41 9.67 3.56
CA TYR A 66 2.64 10.29 3.10
C TYR A 66 2.39 11.74 2.68
N ARG A 67 3.27 12.65 3.11
CA ARG A 67 3.26 14.05 2.71
C ARG A 67 4.65 14.54 2.35
N ILE A 68 4.76 15.35 1.30
CA ILE A 68 6.00 16.06 0.97
C ILE A 68 5.70 17.54 0.74
N ALA A 69 6.48 18.43 1.36
CA ALA A 69 6.31 19.90 1.27
C ALA A 69 6.85 20.45 -0.06
N ARG A 70 6.36 19.88 -1.17
CA ARG A 70 6.80 20.10 -2.54
C ARG A 70 5.65 19.81 -3.51
N THR A 71 5.79 20.27 -4.74
CA THR A 71 4.91 19.88 -5.85
C THR A 71 5.15 18.41 -6.25
N LEU A 72 4.20 17.80 -6.94
CA LEU A 72 4.30 16.47 -7.49
C LEU A 72 5.47 16.36 -8.50
N GLU A 73 5.65 17.38 -9.35
CA GLU A 73 6.77 17.40 -10.32
C GLU A 73 8.13 17.34 -9.60
N SER A 74 8.30 18.14 -8.56
CA SER A 74 9.55 18.14 -7.78
C SER A 74 9.69 16.88 -6.91
N THR A 75 8.58 16.26 -6.50
CA THR A 75 8.56 14.95 -5.85
C THR A 75 9.13 13.87 -6.78
N PHE A 76 8.68 13.80 -8.04
CA PHE A 76 9.21 12.86 -9.01
C PHE A 76 10.72 13.03 -9.22
N LYS A 77 11.23 14.27 -9.24
CA LYS A 77 12.68 14.54 -9.33
C LYS A 77 13.42 14.08 -8.08
N THR A 78 12.85 14.35 -6.89
CA THR A 78 13.48 14.05 -5.60
C THR A 78 13.56 12.54 -5.33
N LEU A 79 12.50 11.82 -5.65
CA LEU A 79 12.33 10.39 -5.37
C LEU A 79 12.60 9.51 -6.60
N LYS A 80 13.19 10.07 -7.66
CA LYS A 80 13.37 9.39 -8.95
C LYS A 80 13.96 7.98 -8.80
N THR A 81 15.04 7.84 -8.05
CA THR A 81 15.72 6.56 -7.84
C THR A 81 14.80 5.52 -7.19
N GLU A 82 14.05 5.91 -6.16
CA GLU A 82 13.14 5.02 -5.43
C GLU A 82 11.91 4.65 -6.28
N LEU A 83 11.46 5.57 -7.12
CA LEU A 83 10.37 5.32 -8.08
C LEU A 83 10.82 4.36 -9.19
N GLU A 84 12.00 4.56 -9.75
CA GLU A 84 12.55 3.72 -10.82
C GLU A 84 12.88 2.29 -10.35
N SER A 85 13.36 2.14 -9.11
CA SER A 85 13.63 0.84 -8.48
C SER A 85 12.37 0.16 -7.92
N SER A 86 11.22 0.83 -7.91
CA SER A 86 10.01 0.40 -7.20
C SER A 86 10.22 0.18 -5.69
N ASP A 87 11.20 0.85 -5.08
CA ASP A 87 11.34 0.97 -3.62
C ASP A 87 10.17 1.77 -3.04
N PHE A 88 9.69 2.76 -3.80
CA PHE A 88 8.51 3.55 -3.51
C PHE A 88 7.61 3.61 -4.74
N ILE A 89 6.31 3.39 -4.55
CA ILE A 89 5.30 3.47 -5.61
C ILE A 89 4.26 4.48 -5.18
N ILE A 90 4.02 5.49 -6.00
CA ILE A 90 2.93 6.46 -5.81
C ILE A 90 1.66 5.86 -6.43
N LEU A 91 0.62 5.66 -5.61
CA LEU A 91 -0.68 5.17 -6.05
C LEU A 91 -1.63 6.32 -6.40
N SER A 92 -1.59 7.38 -5.60
CA SER A 92 -2.29 8.64 -5.86
C SER A 92 -1.52 9.78 -5.22
N ALA A 93 -1.73 10.99 -5.75
CA ALA A 93 -1.14 12.20 -5.21
C ALA A 93 -2.14 13.36 -5.33
N GLN A 94 -2.17 14.22 -4.33
CA GLN A 94 -2.98 15.44 -4.32
C GLN A 94 -2.12 16.62 -3.89
N GLU A 95 -1.93 17.58 -4.79
CA GLU A 95 -1.31 18.87 -4.46
C GLU A 95 -2.32 19.76 -3.73
N ILE A 96 -1.94 20.24 -2.55
CA ILE A 96 -2.72 21.18 -1.75
C ILE A 96 -2.00 22.52 -1.73
N ASN A 97 -2.66 23.53 -2.30
CA ASN A 97 -2.17 24.92 -2.34
C ASN A 97 -3.02 25.80 -1.41
N LYS A 98 -2.89 25.61 -0.09
CA LYS A 98 -3.65 26.34 0.95
C LYS A 98 -2.73 26.93 2.04
N GLY A 99 -1.82 27.82 1.64
CA GLY A 99 -0.92 28.54 2.57
C GLY A 99 0.40 27.85 2.87
N SER A 100 0.55 26.57 2.49
CA SER A 100 1.81 25.85 2.36
C SER A 100 1.65 24.85 1.22
N ASP A 101 2.54 24.87 0.22
CA ASP A 101 2.48 23.94 -0.91
C ASP A 101 2.99 22.57 -0.47
N TYR A 102 2.11 21.57 -0.44
CA TYR A 102 2.48 20.18 -0.18
C TYR A 102 1.68 19.21 -1.06
N THR A 103 2.23 18.00 -1.20
CA THR A 103 1.57 16.89 -1.89
C THR A 103 1.30 15.78 -0.89
N ASP A 104 0.03 15.43 -0.71
CA ASP A 104 -0.37 14.20 -0.02
C ASP A 104 -0.32 13.03 -0.99
N ILE A 105 0.17 11.89 -0.51
CA ILE A 105 0.50 10.73 -1.33
C ILE A 105 -0.04 9.47 -0.66
N TYR A 106 -0.76 8.66 -1.43
CA TYR A 106 -0.95 7.25 -1.07
C TYR A 106 0.13 6.45 -1.77
N GLY A 107 0.84 5.63 -1.02
CA GLY A 107 2.03 4.98 -1.54
C GLY A 107 2.25 3.59 -1.00
N ILE A 108 3.12 2.87 -1.69
CA ILE A 108 3.64 1.57 -1.28
C ILE A 108 5.16 1.70 -1.15
N ILE A 109 5.71 1.28 -0.01
CA ILE A 109 7.13 0.94 0.11
C ILE A 109 7.25 -0.57 -0.13
N ALA A 110 8.18 -1.00 -0.97
CA ALA A 110 8.37 -2.42 -1.28
C ALA A 110 9.85 -2.82 -1.21
N ALA A 111 10.11 -3.97 -0.59
CA ALA A 111 11.43 -4.42 -0.16
C ALA A 111 11.51 -5.95 -0.07
N ASP A 112 12.70 -6.50 0.16
CA ASP A 112 12.94 -7.92 0.42
C ASP A 112 12.50 -8.34 1.84
N SER A 113 12.49 -7.41 2.79
CA SER A 113 12.31 -7.68 4.21
C SER A 113 11.70 -6.49 4.95
N ILE A 114 11.14 -6.76 6.14
CA ILE A 114 10.56 -5.71 7.00
C ILE A 114 11.65 -4.72 7.46
N GLN A 115 12.88 -5.19 7.68
CA GLN A 115 14.01 -4.35 8.07
C GLN A 115 14.40 -3.40 6.93
N GLU A 116 14.36 -3.87 5.69
CA GLU A 116 14.61 -3.03 4.53
C GLU A 116 13.48 -2.00 4.32
N ILE A 117 12.21 -2.33 4.56
CA ILE A 117 11.11 -1.34 4.58
C ILE A 117 11.44 -0.16 5.49
N GLN A 118 11.90 -0.43 6.72
CA GLN A 118 12.25 0.61 7.69
C GLN A 118 13.41 1.49 7.19
N SER A 119 14.41 0.87 6.55
CA SER A 119 15.57 1.57 6.00
C SER A 119 15.18 2.48 4.83
N ILE A 120 14.31 1.99 3.92
CA ILE A 120 13.77 2.78 2.82
C ILE A 120 12.90 3.93 3.36
N GLU A 121 12.05 3.67 4.35
CA GLU A 121 11.21 4.69 4.97
C GLU A 121 12.04 5.83 5.58
N GLN A 122 13.11 5.50 6.32
CA GLN A 122 14.05 6.50 6.82
C GLN A 122 14.70 7.28 5.68
N LYS A 123 15.17 6.61 4.62
CA LYS A 123 15.76 7.28 3.44
C LYS A 123 14.78 8.26 2.79
N LEU A 124 13.51 7.87 2.64
CA LEU A 124 12.44 8.71 2.10
C LEU A 124 12.17 9.92 3.01
N GLN A 125 12.17 9.73 4.33
CA GLN A 125 12.05 10.83 5.30
C GLN A 125 13.19 11.85 5.19
N HIS A 126 14.44 11.39 5.04
CA HIS A 126 15.58 12.28 4.79
C HIS A 126 15.46 13.05 3.47
N LYS A 127 14.73 12.51 2.49
CA LYS A 127 14.40 13.19 1.23
C LYS A 127 13.17 14.11 1.33
N GLY A 128 12.52 14.17 2.49
CA GLY A 128 11.40 15.06 2.79
C GLY A 128 10.01 14.41 2.74
N LEU A 129 9.91 13.09 2.57
CA LEU A 129 8.64 12.36 2.66
C LEU A 129 8.28 12.10 4.12
N LEU A 130 7.33 12.86 4.64
CA LEU A 130 6.81 12.76 6.01
C LEU A 130 5.67 11.74 6.09
N ILE A 131 5.44 11.19 7.27
CA ILE A 131 4.24 10.42 7.63
C ILE A 131 3.42 11.31 8.56
N VAL A 132 2.17 11.61 8.21
CA VAL A 132 1.32 12.62 8.89
C VAL A 132 0.04 12.07 9.49
#